data_AF-A0A1I0GHN6-F1
#
_entry.id   AF-A0A1I0GHN6-F1
#
_cell.length_a   1.000
_cell.length_b   1.000
_cell.length_c   1.000
_cell.angle_alpha   90.00
_cell.angle_beta   90.00
_cell.angle_gamma   90.00
#
_symmetry.space_group_name_H-M   'P 1'
#
loop_
_entity.id
_entity.type
_entity.pdbx_description
1 polymer ?
#
loop_
_entity_poly.entity_id
_entity_poly.type
_entity_poly.pdbx_seq_one_letter_code
_entity_poly.pdbx_strand_id
1 'polypeptide(L)' 'METWLQILMDQYAENILDFGKEEAQIWGRLRVPHPENSLDKQIAATSLSFGFTLVTRNVRDLMHTGVILRSPFEPADT' A
#
# COMPACT_ATOMS: atom_id res chain seq x y z
N MET A 1 -10.49 -14.85 -18.88
CA MET A 1 -9.47 -14.05 -18.19
C MET A 1 -8.39 -13.71 -19.21
N GLU A 2 -7.89 -12.48 -19.21
CA GLU A 2 -6.87 -12.08 -20.16
C GLU A 2 -5.53 -12.75 -19.76
N THR A 3 -4.89 -13.47 -20.68
CA THR A 3 -3.69 -14.30 -20.41
C THR A 3 -2.58 -13.54 -19.68
N TRP A 4 -2.45 -12.24 -19.93
CA TRP A 4 -1.45 -11.40 -19.26
C TRP A 4 -1.65 -11.32 -17.74
N LEU A 5 -2.91 -11.32 -17.26
CA LEU A 5 -3.21 -11.20 -15.84
C LEU A 5 -2.79 -12.46 -15.10
N GLN A 6 -3.04 -13.64 -15.69
CA GLN A 6 -2.61 -14.91 -15.10
C GLN A 6 -1.09 -14.98 -14.99
N ILE A 7 -0.37 -14.60 -16.07
CA ILE A 7 1.09 -14.54 -16.04
C ILE A 7 1.59 -13.61 -14.94
N LEU A 8 0.97 -12.44 -14.78
CA LEU A 8 1.34 -11.49 -13.74
C LEU A 8 1.08 -12.05 -12.33
N MET A 9 -0.08 -12.68 -12.11
CA MET A 9 -0.41 -13.31 -10.83
C MET A 9 0.58 -14.42 -10.49
N ASP A 10 0.94 -15.26 -11.45
CA ASP A 10 1.90 -16.35 -11.26
C ASP A 10 3.31 -15.82 -10.97
N GLN A 11 3.74 -14.75 -11.66
CA GLN A 11 5.05 -14.13 -11.45
C GLN A 11 5.22 -13.51 -10.06
N TYR A 12 4.14 -12.98 -9.48
CA TYR A 12 4.17 -12.29 -8.20
C TYR A 12 3.54 -13.11 -7.06
N ALA A 13 3.23 -14.40 -7.26
CA ALA A 13 2.48 -15.21 -6.30
C ALA A 13 3.03 -15.14 -4.86
N GLU A 14 4.34 -15.22 -4.69
CA GLU A 14 5.04 -15.14 -3.38
C GLU A 14 5.14 -13.71 -2.81
N ASN A 15 4.82 -12.70 -3.61
CA ASN A 15 4.92 -11.27 -3.29
C ASN A 15 3.54 -10.58 -3.20
N ILE A 16 2.44 -11.34 -3.30
CA ILE A 16 1.09 -10.82 -3.08
C ILE A 16 0.83 -10.84 -1.57
N LEU A 17 0.62 -9.65 -1.00
CA LEU A 17 0.35 -9.51 0.43
C LEU A 17 -1.15 -9.71 0.69
N ASP A 18 -1.46 -10.62 1.61
CA ASP A 18 -2.81 -10.79 2.11
C ASP A 18 -3.27 -9.57 2.90
N PHE A 19 -4.57 -9.30 2.89
CA PHE A 19 -5.20 -8.32 3.75
C PHE A 19 -6.02 -9.04 4.83
N GLY A 20 -5.42 -9.18 6.01
CA GLY A 20 -5.97 -9.92 7.13
C GLY A 20 -6.54 -9.03 8.23
N LYS A 21 -6.66 -9.61 9.42
CA LYS A 21 -7.22 -8.95 10.60
C LYS A 21 -6.35 -7.79 11.08
N GLU A 22 -5.03 -7.94 11.02
CA GLU A 22 -4.08 -6.93 11.49
C GLU A 22 -4.12 -5.68 10.61
N GLU A 23 -4.03 -5.87 9.30
CA GLU A 23 -4.15 -4.79 8.32
C GLU A 23 -5.52 -4.11 8.42
N ALA A 24 -6.60 -4.87 8.62
CA ALA A 24 -7.94 -4.32 8.81
C ALA A 24 -8.06 -3.41 10.05
N GLN A 25 -7.36 -3.72 11.15
CA GLN A 25 -7.36 -2.87 12.34
C GLN A 25 -6.59 -1.57 12.15
N ILE A 26 -5.46 -1.62 11.43
CA ILE A 26 -4.69 -0.42 11.09
C ILE A 26 -5.51 0.43 10.11
N TRP A 27 -6.09 -0.19 9.09
CA TRP A 27 -6.96 0.45 8.11
C TRP A 27 -8.14 1.17 8.74
N GLY A 28 -8.83 0.53 9.69
CA GLY A 28 -9.92 1.16 10.43
C GLY A 28 -9.48 2.42 11.19
N ARG A 29 -8.28 2.40 11.80
CA ARG A 29 -7.71 3.56 12.49
C ARG A 29 -7.36 4.70 11.53
N LEU A 30 -6.76 4.40 10.38
CA LEU A 30 -6.43 5.39 9.34
C LEU A 30 -7.66 6.10 8.76
N ARG A 31 -8.85 5.50 8.89
CA ARG A 31 -10.12 6.02 8.35
C ARG A 31 -10.92 6.87 9.34
N VAL A 32 -10.41 7.12 10.55
CA VAL A 32 -11.09 7.94 11.55
C VAL A 32 -10.25 9.19 11.86
N PRO A 33 -10.85 10.40 11.87
CA PRO A 33 -12.24 10.72 11.54
C PRO A 33 -12.52 10.85 10.03
N HIS A 34 -11.52 10.58 9.19
CA HIS A 34 -11.55 10.87 7.75
C HIS A 34 -11.70 9.57 6.91
N PRO A 35 -12.91 9.21 6.44
CA PRO A 35 -13.19 7.89 5.86
C PRO A 35 -12.87 7.76 4.36
N GLU A 36 -12.55 8.85 3.68
CA GLU A 36 -12.21 8.92 2.25
C GLU A 36 -10.92 8.16 1.92
N ASN A 37 -10.62 7.96 0.63
CA ASN A 37 -9.41 7.27 0.15
C ASN A 37 -9.23 5.87 0.77
N SER A 38 -10.31 5.08 0.80
CA SER A 38 -10.36 3.77 1.47
C SER A 38 -9.30 2.79 0.96
N LEU A 39 -9.07 2.72 -0.36
CA LEU A 39 -8.08 1.82 -0.96
C LEU A 39 -6.65 2.27 -0.67
N ASP A 40 -6.36 3.57 -0.78
CA ASP A 40 -5.04 4.12 -0.44
C ASP A 40 -4.69 3.84 1.02
N LYS A 41 -5.66 4.04 1.93
CA LYS A 41 -5.51 3.70 3.35
C LYS A 41 -5.37 2.20 3.57
N GLN A 42 -5.94 1.34 2.70
CA GLN A 42 -5.76 -0.10 2.77
C GLN A 42 -4.33 -0.50 2.43
N ILE A 43 -3.79 0.06 1.34
CA ILE A 43 -2.40 -0.14 0.92
C ILE A 43 -1.43 0.39 2.00
N ALA A 44 -1.71 1.57 2.57
CA ALA A 44 -0.92 2.11 3.66
C ALA A 44 -0.95 1.22 4.91
N ALA A 45 -2.12 0.68 5.26
CA ALA A 45 -2.26 -0.23 6.39
C ALA A 45 -1.47 -1.52 6.20
N THR A 46 -1.51 -2.12 5.00
CA THR A 46 -0.67 -3.27 4.66
C THR A 46 0.80 -2.92 4.79
N SER A 47 1.27 -1.84 4.17
CA SER A 47 2.67 -1.44 4.27
C SER A 47 3.12 -1.18 5.71
N LEU A 48 2.27 -0.59 6.56
CA LEU A 48 2.54 -0.39 7.97
C LEU A 48 2.64 -1.71 8.74
N SER A 49 1.76 -2.67 8.47
CA SER A 49 1.76 -4.00 9.11
C SER A 49 3.07 -4.75 8.83
N PHE A 50 3.55 -4.69 7.59
CA PHE A 50 4.77 -5.38 7.15
C PHE A 50 6.06 -4.56 7.34
N GLY A 51 5.97 -3.29 7.75
CA GLY A 51 7.13 -2.40 7.88
C GLY A 51 7.78 -2.03 6.54
N PHE A 52 6.99 -1.98 5.46
CA PHE A 52 7.46 -1.74 4.10
C PHE A 52 7.46 -0.27 3.70
N THR A 53 8.32 0.06 2.73
CA THR A 53 8.28 1.34 2.01
C THR A 53 7.25 1.29 0.91
N LEU A 54 6.28 2.19 0.95
CA LEU A 54 5.28 2.35 -0.11
C LEU A 54 5.81 3.27 -1.20
N VAL A 55 6.16 2.68 -2.35
CA VAL A 55 6.56 3.42 -3.55
C VAL A 55 5.31 3.89 -4.28
N THR A 56 5.12 5.20 -4.41
CA THR A 56 3.91 5.77 -5.00
C THR A 56 4.14 7.16 -5.59
N ARG A 57 3.40 7.48 -6.66
CA ARG A 57 3.31 8.85 -7.16
C ARG A 57 2.39 9.74 -6.32
N ASN A 58 1.51 9.14 -5.52
CA ASN A 58 0.50 9.84 -4.73
C ASN A 58 0.98 10.13 -3.30
N VAL A 59 2.17 10.71 -3.17
CA VAL A 59 2.78 10.98 -1.86
C VAL A 59 1.90 11.90 -1.01
N ARG A 60 1.26 12.89 -1.63
CA ARG A 60 0.46 13.91 -0.93
C ARG A 60 -0.72 13.33 -0.15
N ASP A 61 -1.43 12.37 -0.73
CA ASP A 61 -2.61 11.80 -0.07
C ASP A 61 -2.24 10.79 1.02
N LEU A 62 -1.02 10.24 0.94
CA LEU A 62 -0.55 9.19 1.83
C LEU A 62 0.37 9.70 2.94
N MET A 63 0.88 10.94 2.87
CA MET A 63 1.88 11.47 3.82
C MET A 63 1.40 11.51 5.27
N HIS A 64 0.09 11.56 5.50
CA HIS A 64 -0.50 11.58 6.85
C HIS A 64 -0.78 10.19 7.43
N THR A 65 -0.51 9.12 6.68
CA THR A 65 -0.77 7.73 7.13
C THR A 65 0.32 7.19 8.06
N GLY A 66 1.50 7.82 8.08
CA GLY A 66 2.67 7.35 8.84
C GLY A 66 3.48 6.24 8.16
N VAL A 67 3.07 5.79 6.98
CA VAL A 67 3.85 4.84 6.18
C VAL A 67 5.14 5.49 5.65
N ILE A 68 6.21 4.70 5.50
CA ILE A 68 7.43 5.17 4.82
C ILE A 68 7.11 5.29 3.33
N LEU A 69 7.24 6.50 2.78
CA LEU A 69 6.89 6.79 1.38
C LEU A 69 8.14 7.02 0.54
N ARG A 70 8.07 6.59 -0.72
CA ARG A 70 9.08 6.89 -1.74
C ARG A 70 8.41 7.26 -3.05
N SER A 71 8.72 8.44 -3.60
CA SER A 71 8.31 8.79 -4.95
C SER A 71 9.21 8.08 -5.96
N PRO A 72 8.67 7.33 -6.94
CA PRO A 72 9.50 6.73 -8.00
C PRO A 72 10.09 7.77 -8.97
N PHE A 73 9.66 9.04 -8.88
CA PHE A 73 10.10 10.12 -9.75
C PHE A 73 11.16 11.03 -9.12
N GLU A 74 11.50 10.79 -7.86
CA GLU A 74 12.59 11.48 -7.19
C GLU A 74 13.88 10.67 -7.32
N PRO A 75 15.06 11.32 -7.41
CA PRO A 75 16.34 10.61 -7.46
C PRO A 75 16.53 9.73 -6.22
N ALA A 76 17.31 8.65 -6.36
CA ALA A 76 17.69 7.82 -5.22
C ALA A 76 18.59 8.64 -4.28
N ASP A 77 18.35 8.54 -2.98
CA ASP A 77 19.26 9.09 -1.97
C ASP A 77 20.63 8.43 -2.18
N THR A 78 21.60 9.23 -2.64
CA THR A 78 22.99 8.80 -2.88
C THR A 78 23.82 9.04 -1.63
#